data_AF-A0AA37WQS9-F1
#
_entry.id   AF-A0AA37WQS9-F1
#
_cell.length_a   1.000
_cell.length_b   1.000
_cell.length_c   1.000
_cell.angle_alpha   90.00
_cell.angle_beta   90.00
_cell.angle_gamma   90.00
#
_symmetry.space_group_name_H-M   'P 1'
#
loop_
_entity.id
_entity.type
_entity.pdbx_description
1 polymer ?
#
loop_
_entity_poly.entity_id
_entity_poly.type
_entity_poly.pdbx_seq_one_letter_code
_entity_poly.pdbx_strand_id
1 'polypeptide(L)'
;MSDIVAAAKLVLTPYPSSGAKIVISALGVPADGAGQQPRVCSSYASSNATARTVGAASDLKVPEGFQLAGMRYVLAEVSVPYPAMFGSSVMRLVGGASNQFTFQASVPWPVRAGQNYKSTYNEIVLPNGKACTS
;
A
#
# COMPACT_ATOMS: atom_id res chain seq x y z
N MET A 1 -14.09 3.58 -4.07
CA MET A 1 -12.90 2.70 -3.91
C MET A 1 -13.06 1.39 -4.69
N SER A 2 -14.25 0.79 -4.69
CA SER A 2 -14.64 -0.28 -5.61
C SER A 2 -14.22 0.00 -7.05
N ASP A 3 -14.49 1.20 -7.56
CA ASP A 3 -14.24 1.56 -8.95
C ASP A 3 -12.74 1.65 -9.27
N ILE A 4 -11.94 2.16 -8.33
CA ILE A 4 -10.48 2.24 -8.46
C ILE A 4 -9.89 0.82 -8.53
N VAL A 5 -10.33 -0.08 -7.65
CA VAL A 5 -9.88 -1.48 -7.66
C VAL A 5 -10.39 -2.23 -8.90
N ALA A 6 -11.59 -1.93 -9.37
CA ALA A 6 -12.12 -2.50 -10.62
C ALA A 6 -11.32 -2.02 -11.84
N ALA A 7 -11.00 -0.73 -11.91
CA ALA A 7 -10.18 -0.17 -12.98
C ALA A 7 -8.76 -0.76 -12.99
N ALA A 8 -8.16 -1.00 -11.81
CA ALA A 8 -6.85 -1.64 -11.72
C ALA A 8 -6.81 -3.03 -12.38
N LYS A 9 -7.91 -3.79 -12.33
CA LYS A 9 -8.00 -5.10 -13.00
C LYS A 9 -7.90 -4.98 -14.53
N LEU A 10 -8.45 -3.91 -15.11
CA LEU A 10 -8.35 -3.66 -16.55
C LEU A 10 -6.91 -3.39 -16.97
N VAL A 11 -6.17 -2.60 -16.18
CA VAL A 11 -4.76 -2.27 -16.43
C VAL A 11 -3.86 -3.51 -16.36
N LEU A 12 -4.20 -4.48 -15.51
CA LEU A 12 -3.44 -5.72 -15.38
C LEU A 12 -3.60 -6.68 -16.56
N THR A 13 -4.56 -6.46 -17.47
CA THR A 13 -4.75 -7.31 -18.66
C THR A 13 -3.48 -7.31 -19.53
N PRO A 14 -3.00 -8.48 -20.01
CA PRO A 14 -3.62 -9.81 -20.01
C PRO A 14 -3.26 -10.71 -18.80
N TYR A 15 -2.64 -10.17 -17.75
CA TYR A 15 -2.25 -10.95 -16.58
C TYR A 15 -3.43 -11.24 -15.64
N PRO A 16 -3.43 -12.41 -14.95
CA PRO A 16 -4.54 -12.79 -14.08
C PRO A 16 -4.64 -11.85 -12.86
N SER A 17 -5.71 -11.04 -12.81
CA SER A 17 -5.92 -10.06 -11.74
C SER A 17 -6.57 -10.65 -10.47
N SER A 18 -7.05 -11.90 -10.50
CA SER A 18 -7.74 -12.54 -9.36
C SER A 18 -6.80 -12.80 -8.17
N GLY A 19 -5.51 -13.03 -8.45
CA GLY A 19 -4.47 -13.20 -7.44
C GLY A 19 -3.88 -11.88 -6.92
N ALA A 20 -4.17 -10.74 -7.57
CA ALA A 20 -3.62 -9.46 -7.17
C ALA A 20 -4.22 -9.00 -5.84
N LYS A 21 -3.36 -8.82 -4.85
CA LYS A 21 -3.67 -8.28 -3.53
C LYS A 21 -3.28 -6.82 -3.51
N ILE A 22 -4.24 -5.93 -3.28
CA ILE A 22 -4.02 -4.48 -3.28
C ILE A 22 -4.36 -3.94 -1.90
N VAL A 23 -3.44 -3.20 -1.30
CA VAL A 23 -3.65 -2.47 -0.05
C VAL A 23 -3.33 -1.00 -0.31
N ILE A 24 -4.29 -0.14 -0.01
CA ILE A 24 -4.16 1.31 -0.12
C ILE A 24 -4.22 1.86 1.29
N SER A 25 -3.20 2.61 1.70
CA SER A 25 -3.13 3.18 3.04
C SER A 25 -2.89 4.68 2.94
N ALA A 26 -3.64 5.47 3.72
CA ALA A 26 -3.34 6.88 3.95
C ALA A 26 -2.43 6.96 5.18
N LEU A 27 -1.28 7.60 5.01
CA LEU A 27 -0.24 7.70 6.03
C LEU A 27 0.07 9.14 6.39
N GLY A 28 0.43 9.31 7.66
CA GLY A 28 0.95 10.53 8.23
C GLY A 28 2.40 10.37 8.68
N VAL A 29 3.22 11.39 8.43
CA VAL A 29 4.53 11.53 9.05
C VAL A 29 4.35 12.24 10.40
N PRO A 30 4.84 11.66 11.51
CA PRO A 30 4.76 12.30 12.83
C PRO A 30 5.28 13.75 12.84
N ALA A 31 4.62 14.61 13.61
CA ALA A 31 4.95 16.03 13.71
C ALA A 31 6.24 16.31 14.49
N ASP A 32 6.75 15.33 15.24
CA ASP A 32 8.00 15.42 16.01
C ASP A 32 9.27 15.36 15.13
N GLY A 33 9.13 15.17 13.81
CA GLY A 33 10.25 15.14 12.88
C GLY A 33 11.18 13.94 13.06
N ALA A 34 10.84 12.96 13.92
CA ALA A 34 11.63 11.76 14.13
C ALA A 34 11.63 10.81 12.91
N GLY A 35 10.82 11.14 11.88
CA GLY A 35 11.15 11.03 10.45
C GLY A 35 11.32 9.64 9.84
N GLN A 36 11.34 8.57 10.63
CA GLN A 36 11.70 7.25 10.10
C GLN A 36 10.49 6.35 9.85
N GLN A 37 9.45 6.42 10.69
CA GLN A 37 8.31 5.52 10.61
C GLN A 37 7.01 6.29 10.39
N PRO A 38 6.27 6.00 9.31
CA PRO A 38 4.96 6.59 9.11
C PRO A 38 3.92 5.97 10.05
N ARG A 39 2.83 6.69 10.26
CA ARG A 39 1.62 6.16 10.89
C ARG A 39 0.55 5.92 9.84
N VAL A 40 -0.06 4.74 9.84
CA VAL A 40 -1.25 4.45 9.05
C VAL A 40 -2.45 5.09 9.75
N CYS A 41 -3.18 5.93 9.04
CA CYS A 41 -4.34 6.64 9.57
C CYS A 41 -5.66 6.01 9.12
N SER A 42 -5.70 5.61 7.85
CA SER A 42 -6.77 4.78 7.31
C SER A 42 -6.19 3.82 6.27
N SER A 43 -6.84 2.68 6.08
CA SER A 43 -6.41 1.68 5.10
C SER A 43 -7.62 0.99 4.49
N TYR A 44 -7.47 0.58 3.24
CA TYR A 44 -8.45 -0.17 2.46
C TYR A 44 -7.72 -1.29 1.73
N ALA A 45 -8.35 -2.45 1.60
CA ALA A 45 -7.79 -3.58 0.88
C ALA A 45 -8.78 -4.16 -0.13
N SER A 46 -8.27 -4.79 -1.18
CA SER A 46 -9.04 -5.67 -2.05
C SER A 46 -9.58 -6.87 -1.25
N SER A 47 -10.63 -7.52 -1.76
CA SER A 47 -11.33 -8.61 -1.05
C SER A 47 -10.47 -9.82 -0.69
N ASN A 48 -9.32 -9.99 -1.32
CA ASN A 48 -8.34 -11.06 -1.13
C ASN A 48 -7.08 -10.60 -0.36
N ALA A 49 -7.11 -9.41 0.21
CA ALA A 49 -6.02 -8.79 0.96
C ALA A 49 -6.50 -8.28 2.32
N THR A 50 -5.56 -7.92 3.19
CA THR A 50 -5.86 -7.39 4.53
C THR A 50 -5.40 -5.94 4.60
N ALA A 51 -6.28 -5.04 5.02
CA ALA A 51 -5.93 -3.64 5.21
C ALA A 51 -4.91 -3.49 6.35
N ARG A 52 -4.05 -2.48 6.28
CA ARG A 52 -3.09 -2.20 7.35
C ARG A 52 -3.79 -1.77 8.62
N THR A 53 -3.25 -2.21 9.76
CA THR A 53 -3.70 -1.74 11.07
C THR A 53 -3.37 -0.26 11.24
N VAL A 54 -4.34 0.51 11.74
CA VAL A 54 -4.15 1.93 12.06
C VAL A 54 -3.17 2.07 13.23
N GLY A 55 -2.22 2.99 13.12
CA GLY A 55 -1.16 3.20 14.11
C GLY A 55 0.23 3.29 13.51
N ALA A 56 1.26 3.07 14.32
CA ALA A 56 2.64 3.09 13.86
C ALA A 56 2.90 1.91 12.91
N ALA A 57 3.51 2.18 11.75
CA ALA A 57 3.94 1.15 10.80
C ALA A 57 5.45 1.00 10.87
N SER A 58 5.92 0.16 11.80
CA SER A 58 7.36 -0.06 12.04
C SER A 58 8.07 -0.79 10.91
N ASP A 59 7.31 -1.47 10.05
CA ASP A 59 7.80 -2.15 8.85
C ASP A 59 8.01 -1.20 7.66
N LEU A 60 7.51 0.04 7.75
CA LEU A 60 7.62 1.04 6.69
C LEU A 60 8.64 2.11 7.02
N LYS A 61 9.32 2.61 5.97
CA LYS A 61 10.14 3.81 6.02
C LYS A 61 9.45 4.94 5.26
N VAL A 62 9.49 6.16 5.80
CA VAL A 62 9.00 7.35 5.08
C VAL A 62 9.88 7.58 3.84
N PRO A 63 9.33 7.61 2.61
CA PRO A 63 10.12 7.85 1.41
C PRO A 63 10.72 9.26 1.41
N GLU A 64 11.92 9.43 0.83
CA GLU A 64 12.74 10.65 0.95
C GLU A 64 12.01 11.94 0.55
N GLY A 65 11.11 11.90 -0.44
CA GLY A 65 10.30 13.05 -0.86
C GLY A 65 9.13 13.43 0.06
N PHE A 66 8.90 12.66 1.14
CA PHE A 66 7.75 12.83 2.04
C PHE A 66 8.16 13.08 3.50
N GLN A 67 9.47 13.21 3.79
CA GLN A 67 10.01 13.30 5.16
C GLN A 67 9.79 14.65 5.87
N LEU A 68 8.79 15.44 5.47
CA LEU A 68 8.45 16.66 6.21
C LEU A 68 7.49 16.31 7.36
N ALA A 69 7.67 16.96 8.50
CA ALA A 69 6.82 16.77 9.68
C ALA A 69 5.35 17.05 9.34
N GLY A 70 4.46 16.13 9.73
CA GLY A 70 3.03 16.23 9.46
C GLY A 70 2.61 15.86 8.03
N MET A 71 3.54 15.50 7.13
CA MET A 71 3.21 15.15 5.74
C MET A 71 2.17 14.04 5.65
N ARG A 72 1.28 14.18 4.68
CA ARG A 72 0.23 13.21 4.37
C ARG A 72 0.44 12.66 2.97
N TYR A 73 0.42 11.34 2.86
CA TYR A 73 0.59 10.65 1.58
C TYR A 73 -0.21 9.36 1.55
N VAL A 74 -0.47 8.84 0.36
CA VAL A 74 -1.10 7.55 0.16
C VAL A 74 -0.04 6.55 -0.29
N LEU A 75 -0.02 5.36 0.27
CA LEU A 75 0.79 4.24 -0.19
C LEU A 75 -0.10 3.20 -0.83
N ALA A 76 0.18 2.86 -2.08
CA ALA A 76 -0.42 1.72 -2.75
C ALA A 76 0.57 0.56 -2.76
N GLU A 77 0.18 -0.55 -2.16
CA GLU A 77 0.96 -1.78 -2.09
C GLU A 77 0.24 -2.86 -2.87
N VAL A 78 0.96 -3.48 -3.79
CA VAL A 78 0.43 -4.51 -4.67
C VAL A 78 1.30 -5.75 -4.57
N SER A 79 0.66 -6.89 -4.38
CA SER A 79 1.30 -8.19 -4.34
C SER A 79 0.60 -9.13 -5.33
N VAL A 80 1.35 -9.72 -6.25
CA VAL A 80 0.81 -10.61 -7.28
C VAL A 80 1.59 -11.92 -7.29
N PRO A 81 0.94 -13.07 -7.08
CA PRO A 81 1.56 -14.37 -7.29
C PRO A 81 1.72 -14.60 -8.79
N TYR A 82 2.95 -14.90 -9.21
CA TYR A 82 3.31 -15.25 -10.57
C TYR A 82 3.72 -16.72 -10.64
N PRO A 83 2.93 -17.57 -11.34
CA PRO A 83 3.34 -18.93 -11.63
C PRO A 83 4.43 -18.87 -12.71
N ALA A 84 5.65 -19.30 -12.39
CA ALA A 84 6.69 -19.32 -13.42
C ALA A 84 6.39 -20.41 -14.45
N MET A 85 6.61 -20.09 -15.72
CA MET A 85 6.42 -21.00 -16.86
C MET A 85 7.64 -21.92 -17.10
N PHE A 86 8.69 -21.78 -16.29
CA PHE A 86 9.96 -22.52 -16.45
C PHE A 86 9.91 -23.89 -15.74
N GLY A 87 10.67 -24.86 -16.25
CA GLY A 87 10.65 -26.26 -15.82
C GLY A 87 10.63 -26.45 -14.30
N SER A 88 9.67 -27.27 -13.85
CA SER A 88 9.33 -27.56 -12.45
C SER A 88 10.50 -27.94 -11.54
N SER A 89 11.60 -28.44 -12.12
CA SER A 89 12.82 -28.87 -11.43
C SER A 89 13.66 -27.71 -10.88
N VAL A 90 13.71 -26.57 -11.59
CA VAL A 90 14.46 -25.37 -11.14
C VAL A 90 13.66 -24.61 -10.08
N MET A 91 12.32 -24.61 -10.16
CA MET A 91 11.46 -23.91 -9.21
C MET A 91 11.47 -24.50 -7.80
N ARG A 92 11.58 -25.83 -7.67
CA ARG A 92 11.74 -26.47 -6.36
C ARG A 92 13.00 -26.01 -5.61
N LEU A 93 14.02 -25.57 -6.34
CA LEU A 93 15.29 -25.10 -5.80
C LEU A 93 15.24 -23.64 -5.32
N VAL A 94 14.41 -22.79 -5.96
CA VAL A 94 14.43 -21.32 -5.76
C VAL A 94 13.12 -20.75 -5.20
N GLY A 95 11.97 -21.35 -5.50
CA GLY A 95 10.63 -20.87 -5.11
C GLY A 95 10.01 -21.56 -3.90
N GLY A 96 10.73 -22.46 -3.23
CA GLY A 96 10.21 -23.25 -2.12
C GLY A 96 9.09 -24.22 -2.53
N ALA A 97 8.35 -24.75 -1.55
CA ALA A 97 7.38 -25.83 -1.74
C ALA A 97 6.14 -25.47 -2.58
N SER A 98 5.88 -24.18 -2.87
CA SER A 98 4.67 -23.71 -3.56
C SER A 98 4.85 -23.44 -5.05
N ASN A 99 6.07 -23.56 -5.61
CA ASN A 99 6.37 -23.27 -7.03
C ASN A 99 5.76 -21.93 -7.51
N GLN A 100 5.86 -20.86 -6.72
CA GLN A 100 5.35 -19.54 -7.12
C GLN A 100 6.29 -18.42 -6.64
N PHE A 101 6.47 -17.39 -7.47
CA PHE A 101 7.14 -16.16 -7.07
C PHE A 101 6.09 -15.09 -6.80
N THR A 102 6.25 -14.31 -5.72
CA THR A 102 5.34 -13.18 -5.45
C THR A 102 6.05 -11.88 -5.79
N PHE A 103 5.55 -11.17 -6.80
CA PHE A 103 6.01 -9.82 -7.08
C PHE A 103 5.32 -8.84 -6.14
N GLN A 104 6.09 -7.88 -5.63
CA GLN A 104 5.61 -6.85 -4.73
C GLN A 104 6.06 -5.48 -5.23
N ALA A 105 5.16 -4.51 -5.17
CA ALA A 105 5.46 -3.12 -5.49
C ALA A 105 4.75 -2.20 -4.48
N SER A 106 5.45 -1.17 -4.02
CA SER A 106 4.92 -0.17 -3.11
C SER A 106 5.18 1.21 -3.70
N VAL A 107 4.12 1.98 -3.93
CA VAL A 107 4.20 3.29 -4.60
C VAL A 107 3.57 4.37 -3.72
N PRO A 108 4.36 5.34 -3.22
CA PRO A 108 3.85 6.48 -2.48
C PRO A 108 3.34 7.58 -3.44
N TRP A 109 2.23 8.22 -3.08
CA TRP A 109 1.60 9.29 -3.84
C TRP A 109 1.30 10.49 -2.93
N PRO A 110 1.61 11.73 -3.36
CA PRO A 110 1.26 12.92 -2.60
C PRO A 110 -0.25 13.14 -2.59
N VAL A 111 -0.76 13.54 -1.43
CA VAL A 111 -2.14 13.98 -1.30
C VAL A 111 -2.25 15.42 -1.81
N ARG A 112 -3.01 15.61 -2.89
CA ARG A 112 -3.26 16.94 -3.48
C ARG A 112 -4.66 17.49 -3.20
N ALA A 113 -5.60 16.61 -2.89
CA ALA A 113 -6.99 16.93 -2.54
C ALA A 113 -7.31 16.38 -1.14
N GLY A 114 -8.51 16.66 -0.62
CA GLY A 114 -8.92 16.17 0.70
C GLY A 114 -9.22 17.31 1.67
N GLN A 115 -9.04 17.02 2.96
CA GLN A 115 -9.28 17.99 4.04
C GLN A 115 -8.09 17.99 5.00
N ASN A 116 -7.83 19.14 5.62
CA ASN A 116 -6.80 19.24 6.64
C ASN A 116 -7.31 18.62 7.95
N TYR A 117 -6.62 17.59 8.43
CA TYR A 117 -6.88 16.98 9.73
C TYR A 117 -5.61 17.00 10.58
N LYS A 118 -5.58 17.91 11.56
CA LYS A 118 -4.50 18.05 12.56
C LYS A 118 -3.08 18.15 11.96
N SER A 119 -2.99 18.58 10.71
CA SER A 119 -1.76 18.86 9.96
C SER A 119 -2.04 20.02 9.00
N THR A 120 -0.97 20.68 8.56
CA THR A 120 -1.02 21.69 7.47
C THR A 120 -1.19 21.06 6.09
N TYR A 121 -1.05 19.73 5.99
CA TYR A 121 -1.21 18.97 4.76
C TYR A 121 -2.57 18.28 4.71
N ASN A 122 -3.17 18.31 3.51
CA ASN A 122 -4.43 17.62 3.25
C ASN A 122 -4.29 16.11 3.44
N GLU A 123 -5.31 15.48 3.98
CA GLU A 123 -5.41 14.03 4.14
C GLU A 123 -6.63 13.50 3.38
N ILE A 124 -6.47 12.28 2.85
CA ILE A 124 -7.58 11.47 2.35
C ILE A 124 -7.91 10.42 3.41
N VAL A 125 -9.17 10.41 3.86
CA VAL A 125 -9.68 9.34 4.72
C VAL A 125 -10.29 8.25 3.82
N LEU A 126 -9.71 7.06 3.85
CA LEU A 126 -10.20 5.92 3.08
C LEU A 126 -11.52 5.40 3.67
N PRO A 127 -12.37 4.71 2.87
CA PRO A 127 -13.67 4.23 3.33
C PRO A 127 -13.56 3.39 4.61
N ASN A 128 -14.48 3.62 5.55
CA ASN A 128 -14.51 2.99 6.88
C ASN A 128 -13.29 3.29 7.78
N GLY A 129 -12.39 4.18 7.35
CA GLY A 129 -11.26 4.66 8.13
C GLY A 129 -11.60 5.89 8.97
N LYS A 130 -10.59 6.42 9.68
CA LYS A 130 -10.66 7.68 10.42
C LYS A 130 -9.50 8.58 10.00
N ALA A 131 -9.66 9.88 10.23
CA ALA A 131 -8.57 10.84 10.04
C ALA A 131 -7.41 10.58 11.00
N CYS A 132 -6.20 10.98 10.60
CA CYS A 132 -5.01 10.89 11.44
C CYS A 132 -5.22 11.61 12.78
N THR A 133 -4.79 10.98 13.88
CA THR A 133 -4.90 11.57 15.21
C THR A 133 -3.83 12.63 15.49
N SER A 134 -2.74 12.60 14.71
CA SER A 134 -1.56 13.49 14.73
C SER A 134 -0.84 13.39 13.40
#